data_AF-A0A7L6A9J1-F1
#
_entry.id   AF-A0A7L6A9J1-F1
#
_cell.length_a   1.000
_cell.length_b   1.000
_cell.length_c   1.000
_cell.angle_alpha   90.00
_cell.angle_beta   90.00
_cell.angle_gamma   90.00
#
_symmetry.space_group_name_H-M   'P 1'
#
loop_
_entity.id
_entity.type
_entity.pdbx_description
1 polymer ?
#
loop_
_entity_poly.entity_id
_entity_poly.type
_entity_poly.pdbx_seq_one_letter_code
_entity_poly.pdbx_strand_id
1 'polypeptide(L)'
;MRAVLDCGDSARFNHFRWHVSYILDVAYTLIRHADNLVGVDAIIATDLDTLLAGVFLKERFKVPLIYDAHEFWPEADVGQAGFEHDFWVSLEKRLVSQVDYAQTVTPVSQRT
;
A
#
# COMPACT_ATOMS: atom_id res chain seq x y z
N MET A 1 19.22 17.80 23.94
CA MET A 1 18.28 18.05 22.82
C MET A 1 18.96 17.92 21.45
N ARG A 2 19.93 17.00 21.29
CA ARG A 2 20.65 16.72 20.02
C ARG A 2 20.39 15.28 19.55
N ALA A 3 20.29 14.34 20.50
CA ALA A 3 19.94 12.94 20.26
C ALA A 3 18.52 12.68 19.71
N VAL A 4 17.58 13.62 19.88
CA VAL A 4 16.20 13.50 19.35
C VAL A 4 16.10 13.99 17.90
N LEU A 5 17.10 14.76 17.41
CA LEU A 5 17.14 15.21 16.01
C LEU A 5 17.91 14.23 15.12
N ASP A 6 18.79 13.40 15.69
CA ASP A 6 19.58 12.38 14.96
C ASP A 6 18.78 11.12 14.59
N CYS A 7 17.63 10.87 15.24
CA CYS A 7 16.83 9.68 14.93
C CYS A 7 16.14 9.77 13.56
N GLY A 8 15.95 10.99 13.03
CA GLY A 8 15.40 11.25 11.71
C GLY A 8 16.37 10.98 10.55
N ASP A 9 17.67 10.85 10.83
CA ASP A 9 18.73 10.68 9.83
C ASP A 9 19.29 9.25 9.76
N SER A 10 18.68 8.30 10.47
CA SER A 10 19.07 6.90 10.34
C SER A 10 18.76 6.40 8.93
N ALA A 11 19.68 5.64 8.32
CA ALA A 11 19.48 5.05 6.99
C ALA A 11 18.17 4.24 6.92
N ARG A 12 17.78 3.61 8.03
CA ARG A 12 16.52 2.87 8.18
C ARG A 12 15.29 3.78 8.13
N PHE A 13 15.30 4.91 8.83
CA PHE A 13 14.20 5.87 8.76
C PHE A 13 14.10 6.52 7.36
N ASN A 14 15.23 6.81 6.72
CA ASN A 14 15.26 7.28 5.34
C ASN A 14 14.70 6.25 4.35
N HIS A 15 15.03 4.97 4.53
CA HIS A 15 14.47 3.87 3.74
C HIS A 15 12.95 3.75 3.92
N PHE A 16 12.46 3.84 5.16
CA PHE A 16 11.03 3.86 5.45
C PHE A 16 10.33 5.06 4.80
N ARG A 17 10.89 6.27 4.94
CA ARG A 17 10.37 7.50 4.31
C ARG A 17 10.32 7.38 2.79
N TRP A 18 11.31 6.75 2.19
CA TRP A 18 11.35 6.48 0.76
C TRP A 18 10.19 5.56 0.36
N HIS A 19 9.95 4.46 1.08
CA HIS A 19 8.82 3.55 0.80
C HIS A 19 7.46 4.26 0.90
N VAL A 20 7.27 5.07 1.94
CA VAL A 20 6.03 5.86 2.09
C VAL A 20 5.88 6.83 0.90
N SER A 21 6.96 7.51 0.51
CA SER A 21 6.94 8.44 -0.62
C SER A 21 6.65 7.72 -1.94
N TYR A 22 7.25 6.56 -2.15
CA TYR A 22 7.02 5.70 -3.32
C TYR A 22 5.53 5.31 -3.46
N ILE A 23 4.91 4.82 -2.39
CA ILE A 23 3.47 4.46 -2.42
C ILE A 23 2.60 5.69 -2.71
N LEU A 24 2.93 6.85 -2.14
CA LEU A 24 2.19 8.09 -2.40
C LEU A 24 2.37 8.58 -3.83
N ASP A 25 3.57 8.47 -4.40
CA ASP A 25 3.87 8.86 -5.78
C ASP A 25 3.18 7.95 -6.79
N VAL A 26 3.18 6.63 -6.54
CA VAL A 26 2.40 5.64 -7.31
C VAL A 26 0.92 5.98 -7.25
N ALA A 27 0.39 6.20 -6.04
CA ALA A 27 -1.02 6.50 -5.86
C ALA A 27 -1.42 7.79 -6.58
N TYR A 28 -0.65 8.86 -6.41
CA TYR A 28 -0.86 10.14 -7.09
C TYR A 28 -0.85 9.99 -8.61
N THR A 29 0.14 9.27 -9.15
CA THR A 29 0.29 9.06 -10.59
C THR A 29 -0.91 8.30 -11.16
N LEU A 30 -1.29 7.19 -10.54
CA LEU A 30 -2.43 6.39 -10.99
C LEU A 30 -3.74 7.17 -10.92
N ILE A 31 -4.01 7.87 -9.82
CA ILE A 31 -5.22 8.67 -9.64
C ILE A 31 -5.29 9.80 -10.68
N ARG A 32 -4.18 10.51 -10.90
CA ARG A 32 -4.11 11.62 -11.86
C ARG A 32 -4.34 11.15 -13.30
N HIS A 33 -3.78 10.02 -13.69
CA HIS A 33 -3.95 9.54 -15.06
C HIS A 33 -5.31 8.87 -15.30
N ALA A 34 -5.92 8.32 -14.25
CA ALA A 34 -7.27 7.79 -14.30
C ALA A 34 -8.34 8.85 -14.64
N ASP A 35 -8.06 10.15 -14.47
CA ASP A 35 -8.98 11.23 -14.86
C ASP A 35 -9.48 11.14 -16.31
N ASN A 36 -8.68 10.53 -17.19
CA ASN A 36 -8.98 10.43 -18.62
C ASN A 36 -9.68 9.12 -19.00
N LEU A 37 -9.93 8.22 -18.06
CA LEU A 37 -10.56 6.93 -18.32
C LEU A 37 -12.08 7.06 -18.36
N VAL A 38 -12.70 6.33 -19.29
CA VAL A 38 -14.16 6.21 -19.45
C VAL A 38 -14.52 4.74 -19.64
N GLY A 39 -15.73 4.35 -19.21
CA GLY A 39 -16.18 2.96 -19.33
C GLY A 39 -15.34 1.97 -18.51
N VAL A 40 -14.84 2.39 -17.35
CA VAL A 40 -14.19 1.48 -16.40
C VAL A 40 -15.29 0.67 -15.72
N ASP A 41 -15.19 -0.66 -15.76
CA ASP A 41 -16.16 -1.58 -15.14
C ASP A 41 -15.66 -2.20 -13.84
N ALA A 42 -14.34 -2.21 -13.61
CA ALA A 42 -13.69 -2.74 -12.43
C ALA A 42 -12.27 -2.17 -12.28
N ILE A 43 -11.73 -2.24 -11.07
CA ILE A 43 -10.34 -1.89 -10.76
C ILE A 43 -9.65 -3.11 -10.14
N ILE A 44 -8.44 -3.40 -10.61
CA ILE A 44 -7.57 -4.41 -10.02
C ILE A 44 -6.33 -3.68 -9.49
N ALA A 45 -6.16 -3.71 -8.17
CA ALA A 45 -4.94 -3.24 -7.52
C ALA A 45 -4.00 -4.42 -7.33
N THR A 46 -2.84 -4.37 -7.99
CA THR A 46 -1.77 -5.37 -7.88
C THR A 46 -0.79 -4.94 -6.79
N ASP A 47 -0.74 -5.69 -5.70
CA ASP A 47 0.11 -5.44 -4.53
C ASP A 47 -0.19 -4.13 -3.76
N LEU A 48 0.45 -3.97 -2.60
CA LEU A 48 0.10 -2.94 -1.60
C LEU A 48 0.31 -1.51 -2.12
N ASP A 49 1.33 -1.29 -2.95
CA ASP A 49 1.72 0.02 -3.46
C ASP A 49 0.69 0.64 -4.41
N THR A 50 -0.09 -0.18 -5.11
CA THR A 50 -1.20 0.29 -5.96
C THR A 50 -2.55 0.34 -5.22
N LEU A 51 -2.68 -0.37 -4.10
CA LEU A 51 -3.96 -0.54 -3.40
C LEU A 51 -4.56 0.77 -2.91
N LEU A 52 -3.74 1.73 -2.48
CA LEU A 52 -4.22 3.06 -2.09
C LEU A 52 -4.93 3.76 -3.26
N ALA A 53 -4.35 3.75 -4.45
CA ALA A 53 -5.03 4.29 -5.64
C ALA A 53 -6.30 3.51 -5.96
N GLY A 54 -6.26 2.17 -5.86
CA GLY A 54 -7.43 1.33 -6.07
C GLY A 54 -8.63 1.75 -5.21
N VAL A 55 -8.40 1.99 -3.92
CA VAL A 55 -9.43 2.47 -2.99
C VAL A 55 -10.02 3.82 -3.43
N PHE A 56 -9.18 4.79 -3.81
CA PHE A 56 -9.66 6.09 -4.30
C PHE A 56 -10.46 5.96 -5.61
N LEU A 57 -9.96 5.14 -6.54
CA LEU A 57 -10.59 4.97 -7.84
C LEU A 57 -11.90 4.18 -7.76
N LYS A 58 -12.03 3.24 -6.82
CA LYS A 58 -13.29 2.56 -6.49
C LYS A 58 -14.38 3.60 -6.19
N GLU A 59 -14.07 4.53 -5.29
CA GLU A 59 -15.02 5.56 -4.90
C GLU A 59 -15.32 6.56 -6.02
N ARG A 60 -14.34 6.82 -6.89
CA ARG A 60 -14.50 7.69 -8.06
C ARG A 60 -15.42 7.08 -9.11
N PHE A 61 -15.11 5.86 -9.56
CA PHE A 61 -15.79 5.21 -10.68
C PHE A 61 -17.03 4.43 -10.24
N LYS A 62 -17.21 4.18 -8.94
CA LYS A 62 -18.30 3.38 -8.37
C LYS A 62 -18.36 1.96 -8.94
N VAL A 63 -17.18 1.36 -9.09
CA VAL A 63 -16.98 0.00 -9.62
C VAL A 63 -16.33 -0.90 -8.57
N PRO A 64 -16.41 -2.24 -8.72
CA PRO A 64 -15.74 -3.16 -7.82
C PRO A 64 -14.22 -2.98 -7.82
N LEU A 65 -13.62 -3.13 -6.63
CA LEU A 65 -12.18 -3.18 -6.41
C LEU A 65 -11.74 -4.59 -6.03
N ILE A 66 -10.81 -5.13 -6.81
CA ILE A 66 -10.15 -6.40 -6.58
C ILE A 66 -8.72 -6.12 -6.13
N TYR A 67 -8.33 -6.69 -5.00
CA TYR A 67 -6.92 -6.72 -4.57
C TYR A 67 -6.28 -8.02 -5.01
N ASP A 68 -5.18 -7.95 -5.74
CA ASP A 68 -4.39 -9.09 -6.18
C ASP A 68 -2.97 -8.98 -5.62
N ALA A 69 -2.68 -9.73 -4.56
CA ALA A 69 -1.41 -9.70 -3.84
C ALA A 69 -0.52 -10.89 -4.23
N HIS A 70 0.60 -10.59 -4.88
CA HIS A 70 1.64 -11.55 -5.25
C HIS A 70 2.68 -11.74 -4.16
N GLU A 71 2.77 -10.80 -3.22
CA GLU A 71 3.69 -10.85 -2.10
C GLU A 71 2.98 -10.47 -0.81
N PHE A 72 3.52 -10.95 0.32
CA PHE A 72 3.16 -10.39 1.61
C PHE A 72 4.09 -9.22 1.91
N TRP A 73 3.67 -8.03 1.51
CA TRP A 73 4.48 -6.80 1.60
C TRP A 73 5.08 -6.56 2.99
N PRO A 74 4.35 -6.80 4.11
CA PRO A 74 4.93 -6.63 5.44
C PRO A 74 6.11 -7.55 5.73
N GLU A 75 6.41 -8.56 4.92
CA GLU A 75 7.58 -9.44 5.08
C GLU A 75 8.56 -9.30 3.90
N ALA A 76 8.37 -8.31 3.01
CA ALA A 76 9.21 -8.11 1.83
C ALA A 76 10.64 -7.66 2.18
N ASP A 77 10.83 -6.91 3.28
CA ASP A 77 12.14 -6.51 3.79
C ASP A 77 12.49 -7.28 5.07
N VAL A 78 13.34 -8.30 4.94
CA VAL A 78 13.85 -9.12 6.05
C VAL A 78 14.63 -8.30 7.10
N GLY A 79 15.10 -7.11 6.75
CA GLY A 79 15.84 -6.21 7.63
C GLY A 79 14.99 -5.12 8.28
N GLN A 80 13.67 -5.09 8.03
CA GLN A 80 12.80 -4.04 8.55
C GLN A 80 12.81 -3.95 10.07
N ALA A 81 12.63 -2.75 10.61
CA ALA A 81 12.41 -2.58 12.04
C ALA A 81 10.95 -2.95 12.42
N GLY A 82 10.72 -3.33 13.67
CA GLY A 82 9.38 -3.72 14.14
C GLY A 82 8.30 -2.65 13.92
N PHE A 83 8.66 -1.35 14.03
CA PHE A 83 7.70 -0.28 13.77
C PHE A 83 7.30 -0.18 12.28
N GLU A 84 8.19 -0.56 11.35
CA GLU A 84 7.91 -0.57 9.91
C GLU A 84 6.96 -1.72 9.60
N HIS A 85 7.25 -2.91 10.12
CA HIS A 85 6.35 -4.06 10.04
C HIS A 85 4.94 -3.69 10.53
N ASP A 86 4.82 -3.15 11.74
CA ASP A 86 3.53 -2.79 12.34
C ASP A 86 2.79 -1.72 11.51
N PHE A 87 3.53 -0.78 10.94
CA PHE A 87 2.99 0.21 10.02
C PHE A 87 2.43 -0.44 8.75
N TRP A 88 3.21 -1.31 8.09
CA TRP A 88 2.81 -1.98 6.85
C TRP A 88 1.62 -2.91 7.05
N VAL A 89 1.62 -3.74 8.10
CA VAL A 89 0.47 -4.58 8.48
C VAL A 89 -0.78 -3.72 8.72
N SER A 90 -0.63 -2.63 9.48
CA SER A 90 -1.76 -1.74 9.79
C SER A 90 -2.30 -1.04 8.54
N LEU A 91 -1.41 -0.60 7.64
CA LEU A 91 -1.79 0.04 6.39
C LEU A 91 -2.52 -0.96 5.47
N GLU A 92 -1.92 -2.13 5.22
CA GLU A 92 -2.52 -3.15 4.39
C GLU A 92 -3.89 -3.56 4.92
N LYS A 93 -4.01 -3.84 6.22
CA LYS A 93 -5.29 -4.22 6.84
C LYS A 93 -6.39 -3.18 6.63
N ARG A 94 -6.06 -1.88 6.74
CA ARG A 94 -7.01 -0.77 6.53
C ARG A 94 -7.42 -0.61 5.07
N LEU A 95 -6.52 -0.87 4.14
CA LEU A 95 -6.81 -0.77 2.71
C LEU A 95 -7.57 -1.99 2.21
N VAL A 96 -7.15 -3.20 2.61
CA VAL A 96 -7.82 -4.46 2.29
C VAL A 96 -9.24 -4.49 2.84
N SER A 97 -9.54 -3.85 3.98
CA SER A 97 -10.92 -3.77 4.47
C SER A 97 -11.88 -2.98 3.56
N GLN A 98 -11.38 -2.33 2.52
CA GLN A 98 -12.18 -1.52 1.58
C GLN A 98 -12.39 -2.21 0.22
N VAL A 99 -11.79 -3.38 0.00
CA VAL A 99 -11.86 -4.11 -1.28
C VAL A 99 -13.11 -4.98 -1.32
N ASP A 100 -13.64 -5.23 -2.51
CA ASP A 100 -14.81 -6.12 -2.69
C ASP A 100 -14.37 -7.58 -2.80
N TYR A 101 -13.20 -7.82 -3.41
CA TYR A 101 -12.59 -9.13 -3.56
C TYR A 101 -11.09 -9.06 -3.30
N ALA A 102 -10.54 -10.10 -2.69
CA ALA A 102 -9.11 -10.22 -2.45
C ALA A 102 -8.62 -11.59 -2.94
N GLN A 103 -7.60 -11.57 -3.78
CA GLN A 103 -6.81 -12.72 -4.20
C GLN A 103 -5.40 -12.56 -3.64
N THR A 104 -4.84 -13.65 -3.13
CA THR A 104 -3.47 -13.64 -2.64
C THR A 104 -2.82 -15.01 -2.77
N VAL A 105 -1.50 -15.02 -2.96
CA VAL A 105 -0.68 -16.22 -2.85
C VAL A 105 -0.27 -16.54 -1.40
N THR A 106 -0.49 -15.61 -0.46
CA THR A 106 -0.13 -15.74 0.96
C THR A 106 -1.22 -16.49 1.73
N PRO A 107 -0.89 -17.54 2.51
CA PRO A 107 -1.86 -18.22 3.37
C PRO A 107 -2.54 -17.28 4.38
N VAL A 108 -3.82 -17.55 4.68
CA VAL A 108 -4.64 -16.74 5.62
C VAL A 108 -3.99 -16.62 7.00
N SER A 109 -3.26 -17.64 7.46
CA SER A 109 -2.60 -17.65 8.78
C SER A 109 -1.51 -16.58 8.96
N GLN A 110 -1.04 -15.97 7.89
CA GLN A 110 -0.01 -14.91 7.94
C GLN A 110 -0.63 -13.50 7.92
N ARG A 111 -1.96 -13.37 7.87
CA ARG A 111 -2.68 -12.09 7.72
C ARG A 111 -3.56 -11.70 8.92
N THR A 112 -3.62 -12.53 9.96
CA THR A 112 -4.41 -12.33 11.21
C THR A 112 -3.52 -11.98 12.38
#